data_AF-S3YAT9-F1
#
_entry.id   AF-S3YAT9-F1
#
_cell.length_a   1.000
_cell.length_b   1.000
_cell.length_c   1.000
_cell.angle_alpha   90.00
_cell.angle_beta   90.00
_cell.angle_gamma   90.00
#
_symmetry.space_group_name_H-M   'P 1'
#
loop_
_entity.id
_entity.type
_entity.pdbx_description
1 polymer ?
#
loop_
_entity_poly.entity_id
_entity_poly.type
_entity_poly.pdbx_seq_one_letter_code
_entity_poly.pdbx_strand_id
1 'polypeptide(L)' 'MNRPLIDTETAAYAAGVSERRVRQLVQAGKLTNYGTRNRIRIDYDQLAEIRHL' A
#
# COMPACT_ATOMS: atom_id res chain seq x y z
N MET A 1 -9.92 4.90 15.77
CA MET A 1 -9.89 5.30 14.35
C MET A 1 -9.87 4.04 13.52
N ASN A 2 -10.85 3.86 12.63
CA ASN A 2 -10.92 2.70 11.75
C ASN A 2 -9.90 2.90 10.62
N ARG A 3 -8.95 1.99 10.43
CA ARG A 3 -7.97 2.08 9.33
C ARG A 3 -8.56 1.38 8.10
N PRO A 4 -8.86 2.10 7.00
CA PRO A 4 -9.34 1.46 5.79
C PRO A 4 -8.18 0.68 5.14
N LEU A 5 -8.09 -0.60 5.49
CA LEU A 5 -7.10 -1.51 4.93
C LEU A 5 -7.53 -1.99 3.55
N ILE A 6 -6.68 -1.76 2.57
CA ILE A 6 -6.91 -2.10 1.16
C ILE A 6 -5.85 -3.07 0.64
N ASP A 7 -6.16 -3.79 -0.44
CA ASP A 7 -5.21 -4.68 -1.10
C ASP A 7 -4.23 -3.93 -2.01
N THR A 8 -3.26 -4.66 -2.57
CA THR A 8 -2.24 -4.08 -3.45
C THR A 8 -2.80 -3.53 -4.74
N GLU A 9 -3.86 -4.13 -5.28
CA GLU A 9 -4.54 -3.68 -6.51
C GLU A 9 -5.20 -2.33 -6.29
N THR A 10 -6.01 -2.20 -5.23
CA THR A 10 -6.66 -0.94 -4.86
C THR A 10 -5.63 0.12 -4.51
N ALA A 11 -4.55 -0.26 -3.82
CA ALA A 11 -3.47 0.66 -3.48
C ALA A 11 -2.73 1.18 -4.72
N ALA A 12 -2.47 0.30 -5.68
CA ALA A 12 -1.86 0.63 -6.95
C ALA A 12 -2.72 1.64 -7.72
N TYR A 13 -4.02 1.36 -7.82
CA TYR A 13 -4.98 2.26 -8.45
C TYR A 13 -5.02 3.63 -7.77
N ALA A 14 -5.14 3.66 -6.44
CA ALA A 14 -5.23 4.91 -5.67
C ALA A 14 -3.95 5.75 -5.75
N ALA A 15 -2.78 5.11 -5.78
CA ALA A 15 -1.48 5.77 -5.85
C ALA A 15 -1.01 6.06 -7.30
N GLY A 16 -1.74 5.61 -8.32
CA GLY A 16 -1.35 5.81 -9.73
C GLY A 16 -0.07 5.07 -10.13
N VAL A 17 0.25 3.96 -9.45
CA VAL A 17 1.45 3.15 -9.69
C VAL A 17 1.08 1.69 -9.95
N SER A 18 2.04 0.87 -10.38
CA SER A 18 1.81 -0.58 -10.53
C SER A 18 1.76 -1.31 -9.18
N GLU A 19 1.03 -2.42 -9.11
CA GLU A 19 1.07 -3.33 -7.95
C GLU A 19 2.49 -3.78 -7.58
N ARG A 20 3.35 -3.97 -8.60
CA ARG A 20 4.75 -4.29 -8.39
C ARG A 20 5.46 -3.21 -7.59
N ARG A 21 5.19 -1.93 -7.89
CA ARG A 21 5.75 -0.79 -7.16
C ARG A 21 5.24 -0.76 -5.71
N VAL A 22 3.95 -1.01 -5.49
CA VAL A 22 3.38 -1.13 -4.15
C VAL A 22 4.10 -2.22 -3.33
N ARG A 23 4.30 -3.41 -3.92
CA ARG A 23 5.03 -4.52 -3.26
C ARG A 23 6.48 -4.16 -2.95
N GLN A 24 7.16 -3.45 -3.83
CA GLN A 24 8.51 -2.94 -3.57
C GLN A 24 8.54 -1.95 -2.41
N LEU A 25 7.57 -1.04 -2.31
CA LEU A 25 7.47 -0.09 -1.20
C LEU A 25 7.22 -0.79 0.13
N VAL A 26 6.39 -1.84 0.14
CA VAL A 26 6.21 -2.70 1.32
C VAL A 26 7.52 -3.41 1.69
N GLN A 27 8.22 -4.01 0.72
CA GLN A 27 9.51 -4.67 0.97
C GLN A 27 10.60 -3.71 1.45
N ALA A 28 10.59 -2.47 0.97
CA ALA A 28 11.49 -1.40 1.38
C ALA A 28 11.12 -0.77 2.74
N GLY A 29 10.02 -1.21 3.37
CA GLY A 29 9.53 -0.66 4.64
C GLY A 29 8.91 0.73 4.53
N LYS A 30 8.60 1.20 3.32
CA LYS A 30 7.92 2.49 3.05
C LYS A 30 6.41 2.40 3.21
N LEU A 31 5.84 1.21 3.02
CA LEU A 31 4.44 0.90 3.32
C LEU A 31 4.37 -0.19 4.38
N THR A 32 3.46 -0.05 5.33
CA THR A 32 3.24 -1.08 6.34
C THR A 32 2.28 -2.14 5.80
N ASN A 33 2.70 -3.41 5.86
CA ASN A 33 1.80 -4.53 5.61
C ASN A 33 1.11 -4.94 6.91
N TYR A 34 -0.20 -4.73 6.99
CA TYR A 34 -1.07 -5.16 8.09
C TYR A 34 -1.67 -6.56 7.87
N GLY A 35 -1.41 -7.17 6.71
CA GLY A 35 -1.89 -8.49 6.35
C GLY A 35 -0.80 -9.55 6.45
N THR A 36 -0.84 -10.52 5.55
CA THR A 36 0.19 -11.57 5.44
C THR A 36 1.08 -11.32 4.23
N ARG A 37 2.16 -12.11 4.10
CA ARG A 37 3.05 -12.04 2.94
C ARG A 37 2.33 -12.24 1.60
N ASN A 38 1.31 -13.11 1.59
CA ASN A 38 0.54 -13.45 0.38
C ASN A 38 -0.75 -12.62 0.25
N ARG A 39 -1.21 -11.97 1.33
CA ARG A 39 -2.39 -11.10 1.33
C ARG A 39 -2.00 -9.78 1.99
N ILE A 40 -1.28 -8.96 1.22
CA ILE A 40 -0.84 -7.64 1.69
C ILE A 40 -2.05 -6.76 1.93
N ARG A 41 -2.07 -6.08 3.08
CA ARG A 41 -3.09 -5.09 3.45
C ARG A 41 -2.39 -3.79 3.82
N ILE A 42 -2.75 -2.71 3.15
CA ILE A 42 -2.11 -1.40 3.29
C ILE A 42 -3.15 -0.43 3.84
N ASP A 43 -2.72 0.42 4.75
CA ASP A 43 -3.55 1.53 5.21
C ASP A 43 -3.67 2.57 4.10
N TYR A 44 -4.90 2.87 3.67
CA TYR A 44 -5.14 3.84 2.61
C TYR A 44 -4.50 5.20 2.89
N ASP A 45 -4.51 5.63 4.16
CA ASP A 45 -3.97 6.94 4.55
C ASP A 45 -2.44 7.00 4.36
N GLN A 46 -1.73 5.87 4.44
CA GLN A 46 -0.29 5.80 4.14
C GLN A 46 0.03 6.05 2.66
N LEU A 47 -0.95 5.85 1.76
CA LEU A 47 -0.75 6.13 0.33
C LEU A 47 -0.75 7.62 0.03
N ALA A 48 -1.40 8.44 0.86
CA ALA A 48 -1.39 9.89 0.69
C ALA A 48 0.03 10.47 0.81
N GLU A 49 0.87 9.87 1.66
CA GLU A 49 2.28 10.26 1.82
C GLU A 49 3.14 9.94 0.59
N ILE A 50 2.73 8.97 -0.24
CA ILE A 50 3.48 8.49 -1.40
C ILE A 50 3.12 9.26 -2.67
N ARG A 51 1.93 9.86 -2.74
CA ARG A 51 1.40 10.54 -3.93
C ARG A 51 2.20 11.78 -4.36
N HIS A 52 3.25 12.14 -3.62
CA HIS A 52 4.19 13.23 -3.91
C HIS A 52 5.61 12.77 -4.34
N LEU A 53 5.84 11.46 -4.55
CA LEU A 53 7.09 10.89 -5.08
C LEU A 53 7.03 10.68 -6.60
#